data_AF-A0A832W256-F1
#
_entry.id   AF-A0A832W256-F1
#
_cell.length_a   1.000
_cell.length_b   1.000
_cell.length_c   1.000
_cell.angle_alpha   90.00
_cell.angle_beta   90.00
_cell.angle_gamma   90.00
#
_symmetry.space_group_name_H-M   'P 1'
#
loop_
_entity.id
_entity.type
_entity.pdbx_description
1 polymer ?
#
loop_
_entity_poly.entity_id
_entity_poly.type
_entity_poly.pdbx_seq_one_letter_code
_entity_poly.pdbx_strand_id
1 'polypeptide(L)' 'ARDMGRPRNDMWENCIWPESITVDKNEFYFFQAIHQESITIPENVDAIRAMMELESDGAKSIEKTNKSLGF' A
#
# COMPACT_ATOMS: atom_id res chain seq x y z
N ALA A 1 -0.54 -10.83 8.52
CA ALA A 1 0.74 -10.90 7.77
C ALA A 1 1.48 -12.22 7.99
N ARG A 2 1.79 -12.60 9.25
CA ARG A 2 2.47 -13.87 9.58
C ARG A 2 1.79 -15.10 8.98
N ASP A 3 0.49 -15.25 9.22
CA ASP A 3 -0.28 -16.40 8.75
C ASP A 3 -0.48 -16.41 7.22
N MET A 4 -0.29 -15.25 6.57
CA MET A 4 -0.31 -15.13 5.11
C MET A 4 1.04 -15.56 4.48
N GLY A 5 2.03 -15.92 5.29
CA GLY A 5 3.35 -16.35 4.81
C GLY A 5 4.15 -15.24 4.12
N ARG A 6 3.82 -13.96 4.37
CA ARG A 6 4.50 -12.83 3.72
C ARG A 6 5.96 -12.75 4.17
N PRO A 7 6.89 -12.37 3.27
CA PRO A 7 8.28 -12.12 3.64
C PRO A 7 8.36 -11.16 4.83
N ARG A 8 9.16 -11.51 5.83
CA ARG A 8 9.34 -10.72 7.08
C ARG A 8 8.05 -10.43 7.86
N ASN A 9 6.94 -11.06 7.49
CA ASN A 9 5.61 -10.76 8.00
C ASN A 9 5.16 -9.33 7.67
N ASP A 10 5.58 -8.82 6.52
CA ASP A 10 5.27 -7.46 6.07
C ASP A 10 3.78 -7.27 5.76
N MET A 11 3.31 -6.06 6.04
CA MET A 11 2.03 -5.54 5.58
C MET A 11 2.31 -4.28 4.78
N TRP A 12 2.34 -4.39 3.45
CA TRP A 12 2.64 -3.25 2.58
C TRP A 12 1.46 -2.28 2.49
N GLU A 13 0.25 -2.77 2.76
CA GLU A 13 -1.00 -2.04 2.74
C GLU A 13 -1.21 -1.19 3.99
N ASN A 14 -1.93 -0.08 3.82
CA ASN A 14 -2.53 0.62 4.94
C ASN A 14 -3.78 -0.14 5.40
N CYS A 15 -3.82 -0.55 6.67
CA CYS A 15 -4.94 -1.30 7.22
C CYS A 15 -5.97 -0.35 7.83
N ILE A 16 -7.19 -0.33 7.31
CA ILE A 16 -8.31 0.44 7.85
C ILE A 16 -9.23 -0.50 8.61
N TRP A 17 -9.70 -0.10 9.80
CA TRP A 17 -10.79 -0.81 10.50
C TRP A 17 -12.15 -0.39 9.93
N PRO A 18 -12.89 -1.25 9.23
CA PRO A 18 -14.15 -0.86 8.60
C PRO A 18 -15.20 -0.33 9.60
N GLU A 19 -15.22 -0.89 10.82
CA GLU A 19 -16.17 -0.49 11.87
C GLU A 19 -15.89 0.91 12.43
N SER A 20 -14.68 1.44 12.21
CA SER A 20 -14.31 2.79 12.63
C SER A 20 -14.77 3.88 11.64
N ILE A 21 -15.16 3.50 10.42
CA ILE A 21 -15.54 4.42 9.36
C ILE A 21 -16.83 5.14 9.75
N THR A 22 -16.71 6.44 10.05
CA THR A 22 -17.80 7.28 10.55
C THR A 22 -17.86 8.59 9.79
N VAL A 23 -19.07 9.03 9.42
CA VAL A 23 -19.32 10.35 8.84
C VAL A 23 -20.27 11.12 9.77
N ASP A 24 -19.87 12.31 10.23
CA ASP A 24 -20.75 13.26 10.92
C ASP A 24 -20.76 14.60 10.17
N LYS A 25 -21.91 14.95 9.59
CA LYS A 25 -22.07 16.13 8.71
C LYS A 25 -21.03 16.18 7.59
N ASN A 26 -19.98 16.97 7.77
CA ASN A 26 -18.90 17.21 6.81
C ASN A 26 -17.55 16.66 7.30
N GLU A 27 -17.55 15.85 8.36
CA GLU A 27 -16.34 15.26 8.95
C GLU A 27 -16.35 13.75 8.75
N PHE A 28 -15.19 13.21 8.37
CA PHE A 28 -14.96 11.80 8.10
C PHE A 28 -13.87 11.28 9.02
N TYR A 29 -14.17 10.21 9.76
CA TYR A 29 -13.30 9.60 10.75
C TYR A 29 -13.10 8.12 10.43
N PHE A 30 -11.89 7.62 10.67
CA PHE A 30 -11.56 6.20 10.66
C PHE A 30 -10.25 5.96 11.41
N PHE A 31 -10.02 4.73 11.82
CA PHE A 31 -8.76 4.25 12.37
C PHE A 31 -7.97 3.50 11.31
N GLN A 32 -6.66 3.72 11.32
CA GLN A 32 -5.72 3.07 10.44
C GLN A 32 -4.51 2.55 11.21
N ALA A 33 -3.92 1.46 10.73
CA ALA A 33 -2.64 0.95 11.17
C ALA A 33 -1.65 0.94 10.02
N ILE A 34 -0.43 1.39 10.33
CA ILE A 34 0.69 1.46 9.41
C ILE A 34 1.74 0.47 9.89
N HIS A 35 2.11 -0.48 9.04
CA HIS A 35 3.31 -1.28 9.27
C HIS A 35 4.52 -0.51 8.76
N GLN A 36 5.15 0.23 9.68
CA GLN A 36 6.18 1.23 9.39
C GLN A 36 7.39 0.68 8.64
N GLU A 37 7.70 -0.60 8.80
CA GLU A 37 8.88 -1.24 8.19
C GLU A 37 8.70 -1.51 6.69
N SER A 38 7.47 -1.62 6.19
CA SER A 38 7.23 -2.08 4.82
C SER A 38 6.34 -1.18 3.95
N ILE A 39 5.57 -0.25 4.52
CA ILE A 39 4.60 0.55 3.74
C ILE A 39 5.24 1.33 2.58
N THR A 40 6.51 1.72 2.70
CA THR A 40 7.23 2.47 1.64
C THR A 40 7.91 1.57 0.61
N ILE A 41 7.92 0.24 0.78
CA ILE A 41 8.59 -0.70 -0.13
C ILE A 41 8.00 -0.61 -1.56
N PRO A 42 6.67 -0.71 -1.78
CA PRO A 42 6.10 -0.60 -3.12
C PRO A 42 6.40 0.76 -3.77
N GLU A 43 6.30 1.83 -2.99
CA GLU A 43 6.54 3.22 -3.43
C GLU A 43 7.95 3.41 -4.00
N ASN A 44 8.96 2.78 -3.38
CA ASN A 44 10.34 2.85 -3.88
C ASN A 44 10.50 2.15 -5.24
N VAL A 45 9.78 1.05 -5.48
CA VAL A 45 9.80 0.33 -6.76
C VAL A 45 9.20 1.20 -7.86
N ASP A 46 8.07 1.86 -7.58
CA ASP A 46 7.41 2.74 -8.55
C ASP A 46 8.22 4.02 -8.80
N ALA A 47 8.85 4.59 -7.76
CA ALA A 47 9.76 5.72 -7.89
C ALA A 47 10.93 5.42 -8.84
N ILE A 48 11.50 4.21 -8.77
CA ILE A 48 12.57 3.79 -9.70
C ILE A 48 12.05 3.78 -11.15
N ARG A 49 10.86 3.23 -11.41
CA ARG A 49 10.31 3.21 -12.78
C ARG A 49 10.03 4.61 -13.31
N ALA A 50 9.54 5.50 -12.46
CA ALA A 50 9.31 6.90 -12.81
C ALA A 50 10.61 7.65 -13.11
N MET A 51 11.61 7.59 -12.22
CA MET A 51 12.89 8.29 -12.39
C MET A 51 13.69 7.82 -13.60
N MET A 52 13.55 6.54 -13.96
CA MET A 52 14.27 5.92 -15.06
C MET A 52 13.46 5.90 -16.37
N GLU A 53 12.29 6.55 -16.40
CA GLU A 53 11.38 6.63 -17.56
C GLU A 53 11.01 5.24 -18.13
N LEU A 54 10.91 4.22 -17.28
CA LEU A 54 10.63 2.83 -17.67
C LEU A 54 9.13 2.54 -17.82
N GLU A 55 8.29 3.36 -17.19
CA GLU A 55 6.82 3.33 -17.31
C GLU A 55 6.32 4.77 -17.09
N SER A 56 5.55 5.28 -18.04
CA SER A 56 4.99 6.65 -18.00
C SER A 56 3.57 6.68 -17.41
N ASP A 57 2.90 5.53 -17.36
CA ASP A 57 1.60 5.37 -16.72
C ASP A 57 1.77 4.87 -15.27
N GLY A 58 1.59 5.79 -14.32
CA GLY A 58 1.73 5.49 -12.90
C GLY A 58 0.83 4.33 -12.42
N ALA A 59 -0.38 4.20 -12.97
CA ALA A 59 -1.29 3.12 -12.59
C ALA A 59 -0.76 1.75 -13.02
N LYS A 60 -0.14 1.67 -14.21
CA LYS A 60 0.51 0.43 -14.68
C LYS A 60 1.75 0.08 -13.85
N SER A 61 2.50 1.08 -13.39
CA SER A 61 3.64 0.83 -12.49
C SER A 61 3.16 0.19 -11.17
N ILE A 62 2.14 0.78 -10.55
CA ILE A 62 1.54 0.29 -9.31
C ILE A 62 0.98 -1.12 -9.50
N GLU A 63 0.19 -1.35 -10.56
CA GLU A 63 -0.35 -2.68 -10.86
C GLU A 63 0.76 -3.73 -11.00
N LYS A 64 1.85 -3.38 -11.69
CA LYS A 64 3.02 -4.25 -11.87
C LYS A 64 3.73 -4.53 -10.55
N THR A 65 3.90 -3.53 -9.69
CA THR A 65 4.49 -3.69 -8.35
C THR A 65 3.62 -4.59 -7.48
N ASN A 66 2.32 -4.30 -7.39
CA ASN A 66 1.34 -5.05 -6.61
C ASN A 66 1.29 -6.53 -7.03
N LYS A 67 1.18 -6.79 -8.35
CA LYS A 67 1.22 -8.15 -8.89
C LYS A 67 2.50 -8.91 -8.52
N SER A 68 3.65 -8.21 -8.46
CA SER A 68 4.94 -8.83 -8.11
C SER A 68 5.05 -9.15 -6.63
N LEU A 69 4.36 -8.40 -5.77
CA LEU A 69 4.32 -8.60 -4.32
C LEU A 69 3.21 -9.56 -3.86
N GLY A 70 2.33 -9.98 -4.77
CA GLY A 70 1.23 -10.92 -4.48
C GLY A 70 0.02 -10.27 -3.82
N PHE A 71 -0.27 -9.02 -4.21
CA PHE A 71 -1.55 -8.37 -3.93
C PHE A 71 -2.68 -9.00 -4.76
#